data_AF-A0A960LNJ8-F1
#
_entry.id   AF-A0A960LNJ8-F1
#
_cell.length_a   1.000
_cell.length_b   1.000
_cell.length_c   1.000
_cell.angle_alpha   90.00
_cell.angle_beta   90.00
_cell.angle_gamma   90.00
#
_symmetry.space_group_name_H-M   'P 1'
#
loop_
_entity.id
_entity.type
_entity.pdbx_description
1 polymer ?
#
loop_
_entity_poly.entity_id
_entity_poly.type
_entity_poly.pdbx_seq_one_letter_code
_entity_poly.pdbx_strand_id
1 'polypeptide(L)'
;MKWLIWTIVAVTVMAVFGVFIVRQKSVLPPSVMGEYTSPSLITDEAWRQSIEEDPTAHGYSAYGILQKRGSDVAVEEGLRDLSSNDAYVWANAASYLGSRGYSEAVPYLIKALRHTAWRSDDERVELLQQLTKQSIGKDFEQWRNWYESQPDPIELNWESSLGYSPRITKTNREQDAAGQPATPP
;
A
#
# COMPACT_ATOMS: atom_id res chain seq x y z
N MET A 1 15.87 -59.33 -4.22
CA MET A 1 14.55 -58.79 -4.61
C MET A 1 14.05 -57.67 -3.70
N LYS A 2 14.01 -57.83 -2.36
CA LYS A 2 13.53 -56.78 -1.44
C LYS A 2 14.28 -55.43 -1.55
N TRP A 3 15.61 -55.44 -1.69
CA TRP A 3 16.41 -54.21 -1.82
C TRP A 3 16.10 -53.39 -3.08
N LEU A 4 15.75 -54.06 -4.19
CA LEU A 4 15.38 -53.43 -5.45
C LEU A 4 14.01 -52.71 -5.35
N ILE A 5 13.08 -53.29 -4.59
CA ILE A 5 11.76 -52.69 -4.35
C ILE A 5 11.91 -51.39 -3.55
N TRP A 6 12.75 -51.39 -2.51
CA TRP A 6 13.01 -50.20 -1.69
C TRP A 6 13.72 -49.08 -2.46
N THR A 7 14.64 -49.41 -3.37
CA THR A 7 15.30 -48.40 -4.22
C THR A 7 14.31 -47.75 -5.19
N ILE A 8 13.44 -48.54 -5.82
CA ILE A 8 12.42 -48.02 -6.75
C ILE A 8 11.47 -47.08 -5.99
N VAL A 9 10.96 -47.50 -4.83
CA VAL A 9 10.07 -46.66 -4.00
C VAL A 9 10.75 -45.36 -3.59
N ALA A 10 12.01 -45.40 -3.15
CA ALA A 10 12.74 -44.19 -2.73
C ALA A 10 12.94 -43.20 -3.89
N VAL A 11 13.28 -43.69 -5.09
CA VAL A 11 13.42 -42.84 -6.29
C VAL A 11 12.08 -42.24 -6.70
N THR A 12 11.00 -43.01 -6.67
CA THR A 12 9.66 -42.49 -6.99
C THR A 12 9.21 -41.45 -5.98
N VAL A 13 9.45 -41.66 -4.68
CA VAL A 13 9.13 -40.67 -3.64
C VAL A 13 9.95 -39.40 -3.83
N MET A 14 11.25 -39.50 -4.09
CA MET A 14 12.08 -38.31 -4.36
C MET A 14 11.67 -37.59 -5.64
N ALA A 15 11.23 -38.30 -6.69
CA ALA A 15 10.73 -37.68 -7.92
C ALA A 15 9.38 -36.97 -7.68
N VAL A 16 8.45 -37.60 -6.97
CA VAL A 16 7.15 -37.00 -6.62
C VAL A 16 7.36 -35.80 -5.70
N PHE A 17 8.24 -35.92 -4.69
CA PHE A 17 8.57 -34.84 -3.76
C PHE A 17 9.32 -33.70 -4.45
N GLY A 18 10.23 -34.01 -5.38
CA GLY A 18 10.90 -33.03 -6.23
C GLY A 18 9.92 -32.27 -7.13
N VAL A 19 8.99 -32.96 -7.79
CA VAL A 19 7.93 -32.34 -8.60
C VAL A 19 6.98 -31.49 -7.72
N PHE A 20 6.69 -31.94 -6.50
CA PHE A 20 5.87 -31.21 -5.53
C PHE A 20 6.55 -29.90 -5.09
N ILE A 21 7.84 -29.95 -4.72
CA ILE A 21 8.62 -28.75 -4.35
C ILE A 21 8.75 -27.76 -5.51
N VAL A 22 8.98 -28.25 -6.74
CA VAL A 22 9.08 -27.38 -7.92
C VAL A 22 7.74 -26.73 -8.26
N ARG A 23 6.62 -27.47 -8.18
CA ARG A 23 5.28 -26.90 -8.43
C ARG A 23 4.87 -25.81 -7.44
N GLN A 24 5.26 -25.95 -6.17
CA GLN A 24 4.87 -24.98 -5.13
C GLN A 24 5.52 -23.60 -5.33
N LYS A 25 6.67 -23.53 -6.02
CA LYS A 25 7.43 -22.29 -6.26
C LYS A 25 7.22 -21.67 -7.65
N SER A 26 6.38 -22.27 -8.50
CA SER A 26 6.26 -21.92 -9.93
C SER A 26 4.93 -21.24 -10.28
N VAL A 27 4.36 -20.44 -9.38
CA VAL A 27 3.28 -19.52 -9.76
C VAL A 27 3.99 -18.24 -10.20
N LEU A 28 3.97 -17.93 -11.50
CA LEU A 28 4.46 -16.63 -11.95
C LEU A 28 3.70 -15.55 -11.16
N PRO A 29 4.38 -14.52 -10.64
CA PRO A 29 3.71 -13.49 -9.89
C PRO A 29 2.62 -12.84 -10.76
N PRO A 30 1.50 -12.43 -10.17
CA PRO A 30 0.41 -11.83 -10.91
C PRO A 30 0.92 -10.61 -11.68
N SER A 31 0.47 -10.47 -12.93
CA SER A 31 0.89 -9.36 -13.78
C SER A 31 -0.27 -8.41 -14.04
N VAL A 32 0.01 -7.11 -13.96
CA VAL A 32 -0.97 -6.06 -14.26
C VAL A 32 -1.48 -6.18 -15.71
N MET A 33 -0.59 -6.55 -16.62
CA MET A 33 -0.97 -6.81 -18.02
C MET A 33 -1.92 -8.01 -18.15
N GLY A 34 -1.68 -9.07 -17.38
CA GLY A 34 -2.57 -10.23 -17.29
C GLY A 34 -3.95 -9.84 -16.76
N GLU A 35 -4.00 -9.03 -15.70
CA GLU A 35 -5.26 -8.51 -15.16
C GLU A 35 -6.04 -7.67 -16.17
N TYR A 36 -5.35 -6.81 -16.92
CA TYR A 36 -5.99 -5.95 -17.91
C TYR A 36 -6.51 -6.75 -19.12
N THR A 37 -5.76 -7.76 -19.56
CA THR A 37 -6.11 -8.57 -20.74
C THR A 37 -7.11 -9.68 -20.42
N SER A 38 -7.16 -10.15 -19.18
CA SER A 38 -8.08 -11.19 -18.71
C SER A 38 -8.48 -10.91 -17.26
N PRO A 39 -9.39 -9.93 -17.05
CA PRO A 39 -9.86 -9.57 -15.72
C PRO A 39 -10.39 -10.79 -14.96
N SER A 40 -10.13 -10.84 -13.65
CA SER A 40 -10.60 -11.91 -12.75
C SER A 40 -10.02 -13.32 -12.99
N LEU A 41 -9.12 -13.51 -13.96
CA LEU A 41 -8.40 -14.78 -14.12
C LEU A 41 -7.36 -14.98 -12.99
N ILE A 42 -6.71 -13.89 -12.59
CA ILE A 42 -5.83 -13.86 -11.43
C ILE A 42 -6.71 -13.73 -10.18
N THR A 43 -6.58 -14.66 -9.25
CA THR A 43 -7.39 -14.68 -8.02
C THR A 43 -6.98 -13.55 -7.07
N ASP A 44 -7.90 -13.12 -6.21
CA ASP A 44 -7.60 -12.17 -5.14
C ASP A 44 -6.49 -12.70 -4.23
N GLU A 45 -6.50 -14.00 -3.96
CA GLU A 45 -5.47 -14.69 -3.19
C GLU A 45 -4.09 -14.61 -3.84
N ALA A 46 -3.99 -14.72 -5.16
CA ALA A 46 -2.72 -14.56 -5.87
C ALA A 46 -2.20 -13.11 -5.76
N TRP A 47 -3.10 -12.12 -5.79
CA TRP A 47 -2.75 -10.72 -5.54
C TRP A 47 -2.27 -10.51 -4.10
N ARG A 48 -2.96 -11.09 -3.11
CA ARG A 48 -2.54 -11.07 -1.70
C ARG A 48 -1.17 -11.72 -1.51
N GLN A 49 -0.93 -12.91 -2.07
CA GLN A 49 0.35 -13.60 -1.98
C GLN A 49 1.49 -12.75 -2.58
N SER A 50 1.24 -12.04 -3.69
CA SER A 50 2.23 -11.12 -4.25
C SER A 50 2.58 -9.97 -3.30
N ILE A 51 1.62 -9.45 -2.53
CA ILE A 51 1.87 -8.43 -1.50
C ILE A 51 2.67 -9.03 -0.33
N GLU A 52 2.37 -10.27 0.04
CA GLU A 52 3.06 -10.97 1.11
C GLU A 52 4.54 -11.23 0.78
N GLU A 53 4.82 -11.65 -0.46
CA GLU A 53 6.18 -11.95 -0.92
C GLU A 53 7.03 -10.69 -1.15
N ASP A 54 6.50 -9.70 -1.87
CA ASP A 54 7.18 -8.43 -2.13
C ASP A 54 6.16 -7.32 -2.39
N PRO A 55 5.87 -6.46 -1.38
CA PRO A 55 4.93 -5.36 -1.55
C PRO A 55 5.44 -4.27 -2.52
N THR A 56 6.73 -4.28 -2.89
CA THR A 56 7.30 -3.30 -3.83
C THR A 56 7.28 -3.78 -5.29
N ALA A 57 7.30 -5.11 -5.53
CA ALA A 57 7.32 -5.68 -6.87
C ALA A 57 6.06 -5.30 -7.67
N HIS A 58 4.89 -5.39 -7.03
CA HIS A 58 3.59 -5.11 -7.65
C HIS A 58 2.57 -4.43 -6.72
N GLY A 59 2.93 -4.12 -5.46
CA GLY A 59 1.95 -3.72 -4.44
C GLY A 59 1.17 -2.45 -4.76
N TYR A 60 1.71 -1.56 -5.60
CA TYR A 60 0.99 -0.37 -6.07
C TYR A 60 -0.26 -0.75 -6.88
N SER A 61 -0.18 -1.84 -7.63
CA SER A 61 -1.29 -2.34 -8.45
C SER A 61 -2.13 -3.35 -7.69
N ALA A 62 -1.52 -4.19 -6.84
CA ALA A 62 -2.23 -5.24 -6.10
C ALA A 62 -3.31 -4.66 -5.18
N TYR A 63 -2.97 -3.71 -4.30
CA TYR A 63 -3.95 -3.03 -3.44
C TYR A 63 -5.03 -2.32 -4.27
N GLY A 64 -4.66 -1.63 -5.34
CA GLY A 64 -5.62 -0.96 -6.22
C GLY A 64 -6.57 -1.93 -6.96
N ILE A 65 -6.10 -3.12 -7.32
CA ILE A 65 -6.93 -4.18 -7.94
C ILE A 65 -7.89 -4.75 -6.90
N LEU A 66 -7.40 -5.12 -5.72
CA LEU A 66 -8.21 -5.66 -4.64
C LEU A 66 -9.27 -4.64 -4.17
N GLN A 67 -8.90 -3.36 -4.09
CA GLN A 67 -9.81 -2.26 -3.82
C GLN A 67 -10.93 -2.18 -4.87
N LYS A 68 -10.60 -2.19 -6.17
CA LYS A 68 -11.59 -2.17 -7.26
C LYS A 68 -12.54 -3.37 -7.25
N ARG A 69 -12.04 -4.52 -6.78
CA ARG A 69 -12.82 -5.75 -6.63
C ARG A 69 -13.66 -5.78 -5.35
N GLY A 70 -13.40 -4.88 -4.40
CA GLY A 70 -14.03 -4.91 -3.08
C GLY A 70 -13.61 -6.13 -2.25
N SER A 71 -12.40 -6.63 -2.48
CA SER A 71 -11.89 -7.83 -1.82
C SER A 71 -11.27 -7.49 -0.47
N ASP A 72 -11.54 -8.32 0.55
CA ASP A 72 -11.00 -8.16 1.91
C ASP A 72 -9.77 -9.03 2.18
N VAL A 73 -9.28 -9.79 1.19
CA VAL A 73 -8.26 -10.83 1.41
C VAL A 73 -6.93 -10.29 1.92
N ALA A 74 -6.61 -9.02 1.67
CA ALA A 74 -5.31 -8.42 1.99
C ALA A 74 -5.36 -7.43 3.17
N VAL A 75 -6.37 -7.53 4.05
CA VAL A 75 -6.51 -6.63 5.21
C VAL A 75 -5.30 -6.74 6.15
N GLU A 76 -4.84 -7.95 6.46
CA GLU A 76 -3.71 -8.17 7.37
C GLU A 76 -2.41 -7.57 6.81
N GLU A 77 -2.15 -7.79 5.52
CA GLU A 77 -1.02 -7.21 4.81
C GLU A 77 -1.13 -5.69 4.73
N GLY A 78 -2.34 -5.17 4.47
CA GLY A 78 -2.61 -3.74 4.46
C GLY A 78 -2.24 -3.08 5.79
N LEU A 79 -2.66 -3.68 6.91
CA LEU A 79 -2.34 -3.18 8.26
C LEU A 79 -0.84 -3.22 8.54
N ARG A 80 -0.16 -4.31 8.15
CA ARG A 80 1.30 -4.43 8.25
C ARG A 80 2.01 -3.33 7.44
N ASP A 81 1.57 -3.11 6.21
CA ASP A 81 2.23 -2.27 5.22
C ASP A 81 2.00 -0.77 5.43
N LEU A 82 1.04 -0.37 6.28
CA LEU A 82 0.93 1.03 6.76
C LEU A 82 2.24 1.54 7.36
N SER A 83 3.03 0.65 7.99
CA SER A 83 4.32 0.99 8.60
C SER A 83 5.50 1.00 7.61
N SER A 84 5.26 0.74 6.32
CA SER A 84 6.32 0.67 5.30
C SER A 84 7.08 1.99 5.15
N ASN A 85 8.38 1.88 4.90
CA ASN A 85 9.23 3.02 4.52
C ASN A 85 9.09 3.40 3.04
N ASP A 86 8.47 2.55 2.22
CA ASP A 86 8.17 2.87 0.84
C ASP A 86 6.87 3.67 0.74
N ALA A 87 7.00 4.88 0.19
CA ALA A 87 5.93 5.87 0.08
C ALA A 87 4.70 5.37 -0.65
N TYR A 88 4.91 4.59 -1.69
CA TYR A 88 3.84 4.06 -2.50
C TYR A 88 3.22 2.83 -1.85
N VAL A 89 3.98 2.02 -1.12
CA VAL A 89 3.43 0.86 -0.38
C VAL A 89 2.44 1.31 0.69
N TRP A 90 2.85 2.17 1.62
CA TRP A 90 1.95 2.58 2.71
C TRP A 90 0.76 3.41 2.19
N ALA A 91 0.95 4.23 1.14
CA ALA A 91 -0.14 5.04 0.60
C ALA A 91 -1.21 4.20 -0.11
N ASN A 92 -0.81 3.14 -0.82
CA ASN A 92 -1.77 2.22 -1.44
C ASN A 92 -2.44 1.34 -0.39
N ALA A 93 -1.70 0.85 0.62
CA ALA A 93 -2.28 0.11 1.75
C ALA A 93 -3.34 0.95 2.48
N ALA A 94 -3.06 2.25 2.72
CA ALA A 94 -4.01 3.17 3.34
C ALA A 94 -5.27 3.39 2.49
N SER A 95 -5.12 3.53 1.17
CA SER A 95 -6.26 3.69 0.25
C SER A 95 -7.14 2.44 0.23
N TYR A 96 -6.52 1.26 0.15
CA TYR A 96 -7.19 -0.02 0.24
C TYR A 96 -7.95 -0.17 1.56
N LEU A 97 -7.26 -0.05 2.70
CA LEU A 97 -7.88 -0.17 4.04
C LEU A 97 -9.01 0.85 4.24
N GLY A 98 -8.83 2.08 3.77
CA GLY A 98 -9.85 3.11 3.84
C GLY A 98 -11.10 2.74 3.05
N SER A 99 -10.95 2.19 1.85
CA SER A 99 -12.06 1.69 1.03
C SER A 99 -12.82 0.52 1.67
N ARG A 100 -12.17 -0.17 2.62
CA ARG A 100 -12.73 -1.28 3.39
C ARG A 100 -13.27 -0.85 4.76
N GLY A 101 -13.16 0.42 5.12
CA GLY A 101 -13.74 0.98 6.35
C GLY A 101 -12.84 0.89 7.58
N TYR A 102 -11.55 0.59 7.43
CA TYR A 102 -10.62 0.49 8.55
C TYR A 102 -10.13 1.87 8.97
N SER A 103 -10.41 2.26 10.22
CA SER A 103 -10.07 3.58 10.78
C SER A 103 -8.57 3.81 10.92
N GLU A 104 -7.78 2.75 11.01
CA GLU A 104 -6.33 2.74 11.06
C GLU A 104 -5.71 3.41 9.83
N ALA A 105 -6.45 3.44 8.71
CA ALA A 105 -6.04 4.14 7.50
C ALA A 105 -6.10 5.67 7.62
N VAL A 106 -6.91 6.22 8.53
CA VAL A 106 -7.17 7.68 8.61
C VAL A 106 -5.89 8.53 8.67
N PRO A 107 -4.97 8.35 9.64
CA PRO A 107 -3.76 9.17 9.69
C PRO A 107 -2.89 9.00 8.44
N TYR A 108 -2.87 7.82 7.83
CA TYR A 108 -2.10 7.58 6.61
C TYR A 108 -2.76 8.20 5.38
N LEU A 109 -4.10 8.19 5.26
CA LEU A 109 -4.83 8.91 4.21
C LEU A 109 -4.61 10.43 4.32
N ILE A 110 -4.59 10.98 5.54
CA ILE A 110 -4.22 12.37 5.79
C ILE A 110 -2.80 12.64 5.31
N LYS A 111 -1.82 11.83 5.74
CA LYS A 111 -0.43 11.92 5.31
C LYS A 111 -0.29 11.81 3.78
N ALA A 112 -1.10 10.97 3.14
CA ALA A 112 -1.10 10.76 1.70
C ALA A 112 -1.52 12.01 0.91
N LEU A 113 -2.24 12.97 1.50
CA LEU A 113 -2.51 14.28 0.89
C LEU A 113 -1.23 15.06 0.58
N ARG A 114 -0.07 14.65 1.10
CA ARG A 114 1.25 15.21 0.75
C ARG A 114 2.02 14.42 -0.29
N HIS A 115 1.53 13.24 -0.69
CA HIS A 115 2.17 12.41 -1.71
C HIS A 115 2.00 13.00 -3.11
N THR A 116 2.99 12.81 -3.99
CA THR A 116 2.99 13.40 -5.37
C THR A 116 2.05 12.74 -6.35
N ALA A 117 1.43 11.62 -5.97
CA ALA A 117 0.40 10.94 -6.74
C ALA A 117 -0.95 11.69 -6.67
N TRP A 118 -0.97 12.93 -7.15
CA TRP A 118 -2.09 13.87 -7.05
C TRP A 118 -3.42 13.37 -7.63
N ARG A 119 -3.36 12.39 -8.55
CA ARG A 119 -4.55 11.80 -9.18
C ARG A 119 -5.46 11.05 -8.20
N SER A 120 -4.96 10.75 -6.99
CA SER A 120 -5.72 10.07 -5.93
C SER A 120 -6.18 11.00 -4.81
N ASP A 121 -6.05 12.32 -4.94
CA ASP A 121 -6.45 13.24 -3.86
C ASP A 121 -7.95 13.25 -3.63
N ASP A 122 -8.75 13.24 -4.70
CA ASP A 122 -10.22 13.21 -4.58
C ASP A 122 -10.66 11.92 -3.89
N GLU A 123 -10.10 10.78 -4.30
CA GLU A 123 -10.31 9.48 -3.66
C GLU A 123 -9.95 9.51 -2.17
N ARG A 124 -8.76 10.01 -1.80
CA ARG A 124 -8.33 10.07 -0.39
C ARG A 124 -9.26 10.95 0.43
N VAL A 125 -9.69 12.08 -0.11
CA VAL A 125 -10.63 12.98 0.57
C VAL A 125 -12.00 12.32 0.73
N GLU A 126 -12.49 11.62 -0.29
CA GLU A 126 -13.74 10.86 -0.21
C GLU A 126 -13.65 9.77 0.86
N LEU A 127 -12.55 9.01 0.91
CA LEU A 127 -12.32 8.00 1.95
C LEU A 127 -12.26 8.63 3.35
N LEU A 128 -11.54 9.76 3.51
CA LEU A 128 -11.49 10.50 4.77
C LEU A 128 -12.88 10.99 5.18
N GLN A 129 -13.67 11.54 4.27
CA GLN A 129 -15.06 11.95 4.52
C GLN A 129 -15.92 10.75 4.94
N GLN A 130 -15.79 9.61 4.27
CA GLN A 130 -16.55 8.40 4.58
C GLN A 130 -16.22 7.84 5.96
N LEU A 131 -14.93 7.78 6.32
CA LEU A 131 -14.46 7.23 7.60
C LEU A 131 -14.74 8.18 8.77
N THR A 132 -14.52 9.48 8.59
CA THR A 132 -14.50 10.46 9.70
C THR A 132 -15.79 11.28 9.82
N LYS A 133 -16.62 11.25 8.77
CA LYS A 133 -17.79 12.13 8.59
C LYS A 133 -17.46 13.63 8.57
N GLN A 134 -16.20 14.00 8.36
CA GLN A 134 -15.76 15.39 8.25
C GLN A 134 -15.57 15.83 6.80
N SER A 135 -15.89 17.08 6.49
CA SER A 135 -15.77 17.67 5.14
C SER A 135 -14.73 18.78 5.08
N ILE A 136 -13.46 18.47 5.41
CA ILE A 136 -12.36 19.45 5.47
C ILE A 136 -11.80 19.79 4.06
N GLY A 137 -11.86 18.85 3.11
CA GLY A 137 -11.33 19.02 1.76
C GLY A 137 -9.91 18.47 1.62
N LYS A 138 -9.06 19.13 0.80
CA LYS A 138 -7.71 18.64 0.45
C LYS A 138 -6.58 19.19 1.35
N ASP A 139 -6.92 20.04 2.31
CA ASP A 139 -5.94 20.72 3.15
C ASP A 139 -5.36 19.77 4.21
N PHE A 140 -4.10 19.39 4.02
CA PHE A 140 -3.38 18.51 4.94
C PHE A 140 -3.32 19.06 6.37
N GLU A 141 -3.04 20.36 6.53
CA GLU A 141 -2.83 20.97 7.84
C GLU A 141 -4.12 20.96 8.66
N GLN A 142 -5.25 21.25 8.01
CA GLN A 142 -6.56 21.18 8.66
C GLN A 142 -6.91 19.74 9.09
N TRP A 143 -6.66 18.75 8.23
CA TRP A 143 -6.85 17.34 8.57
C TRP A 143 -5.95 16.88 9.70
N ARG A 144 -4.66 17.26 9.68
CA ARG A 144 -3.70 16.92 10.74
C ARG A 144 -4.17 17.48 12.08
N ASN A 145 -4.48 18.78 12.13
CA ASN A 145 -4.92 19.44 13.35
C ASN A 145 -6.22 18.81 13.89
N TRP A 146 -7.15 18.46 13.01
CA TRP A 146 -8.37 17.73 13.41
C TRP A 146 -8.06 16.35 13.99
N TYR A 147 -7.18 15.58 13.36
CA TYR A 147 -6.81 14.23 13.82
C TYR A 147 -6.08 14.27 15.16
N GLU A 148 -5.14 15.19 15.33
CA GLU A 148 -4.39 15.37 16.58
C GLU A 148 -5.28 15.86 17.75
N SER A 149 -6.45 16.43 17.46
CA SER A 149 -7.43 16.82 18.49
C SER A 149 -8.31 15.66 19.00
N GLN A 150 -8.20 14.47 18.42
CA GLN A 150 -8.95 13.29 18.86
C GLN A 150 -8.41 12.75 20.21
N PRO A 151 -9.23 12.01 21.00
CA PRO A 151 -8.86 11.60 22.35
C PRO A 151 -7.70 10.58 22.44
N ASP A 152 -7.36 9.87 21.35
CA ASP A 152 -6.26 8.90 21.29
C ASP A 152 -5.74 8.73 19.85
N PRO A 153 -5.01 9.73 19.30
CA PRO A 153 -4.52 9.67 17.94
C PRO A 153 -3.30 8.75 17.85
N ILE A 154 -3.26 7.88 16.83
CA ILE A 154 -2.04 7.12 16.50
C ILE A 154 -0.89 8.10 16.26
N GLU A 155 0.19 7.97 17.02
CA GLU A 155 1.41 8.75 16.82
C GLU A 155 2.06 8.38 15.48
N LEU A 156 1.93 9.27 14.50
CA LEU A 156 2.49 9.11 13.16
C LEU A 156 3.50 10.23 12.88
N ASN A 157 4.69 9.86 12.40
CA ASN A 157 5.60 10.85 11.85
C ASN A 157 5.07 11.33 10.48
N TRP A 158 4.52 12.54 10.46
CA TRP A 158 3.94 13.16 9.26
C TRP A 158 4.94 13.47 8.15
N GLU A 159 6.23 13.57 8.48
CA GLU A 159 7.31 13.95 7.56
C GLU A 159 8.09 12.74 7.02
N SER A 160 7.91 11.55 7.61
CA SER A 160 8.68 10.36 7.20
C SER A 160 8.16 9.74 5.91
N SER A 161 9.04 9.09 5.15
CA SER A 161 8.66 8.14 4.09
C SER A 161 7.69 8.71 3.04
N LEU A 162 7.75 10.02 2.76
CA LEU A 162 6.84 10.69 1.81
C LEU A 162 7.21 10.50 0.34
N GLY A 163 8.34 9.84 0.05
CA GLY A 163 8.81 9.59 -1.30
C GLY A 163 9.42 10.83 -1.94
N TYR A 164 9.35 10.91 -3.27
CA TYR A 164 10.01 11.96 -4.05
C TYR A 164 9.13 13.22 -4.17
N SER A 165 9.74 14.38 -3.92
CA SER A 165 9.14 15.74 -4.05
C SER A 165 7.78 15.92 -3.36
N PRO A 166 7.63 15.57 -2.06
CA PRO A 166 6.36 15.70 -1.36
C PRO A 166 5.81 17.12 -1.39
N ARG A 167 4.49 17.24 -1.35
CA ARG A 167 3.80 18.52 -1.17
C ARG A 167 4.00 18.97 0.27
N ILE A 168 5.04 19.76 0.48
CA ILE A 168 5.26 20.48 1.73
C ILE A 168 4.55 21.81 1.59
N THR A 169 3.60 22.09 2.48
CA THR A 169 3.03 23.43 2.61
C THR A 169 4.20 24.35 2.95
N LYS A 170 4.58 25.26 2.04
CA LYS A 170 5.59 26.27 2.34
C LYS A 170 5.06 27.10 3.49
N THR A 171 5.55 26.85 4.70
CA THR A 171 5.31 27.76 5.83
C THR A 171 5.83 29.14 5.42
N ASN A 172 5.11 30.20 5.81
CA ASN A 172 5.37 31.62 5.47
C ASN A 172 6.86 32.04 5.56
N ARG A 173 7.68 31.35 6.35
CA ARG A 173 9.14 31.53 6.47
C ARG A 173 9.92 31.51 5.14
N GLU A 174 9.52 30.70 4.16
CA GLU A 174 10.18 30.68 2.84
C GLU A 174 9.68 31.77 1.89
N GLN A 175 8.44 32.25 2.09
CA GLN A 175 7.91 33.39 1.36
C GLN A 175 8.55 34.70 1.84
N ASP A 176 8.80 34.81 3.15
CA ASP A 176 9.52 35.96 3.73
C ASP A 176 10.98 36.00 3.24
N ALA A 177 11.67 34.85 3.18
CA ALA A 177 13.06 34.77 2.70
C ALA A 177 13.20 35.06 1.20
N ALA A 178 12.17 34.77 0.39
CA ALA A 178 12.16 35.09 -1.05
C ALA A 178 11.73 36.54 -1.35
N GLY A 179 11.24 37.27 -0.35
CA GLY A 179 10.74 38.65 -0.48
C GLY A 179 11.74 39.74 -0.06
N GLN A 180 12.87 39.40 0.58
CA GLN A 180 13.90 40.38 0.93
C GLN A 180 14.84 40.59 -0.28
N PRO A 181 14.83 41.75 -0.97
CA PRO A 181 15.87 42.06 -1.94
C PRO A 181 17.21 42.15 -1.22
N ALA A 182 18.24 41.50 -1.77
CA ALA A 182 19.60 41.63 -1.28
C ALA A 182 20.00 43.11 -1.34
N THR A 183 20.15 43.75 -0.18
CA THR A 183 20.81 45.05 -0.07
C THR A 183 22.28 44.85 -0.41
N PRO A 184 22.80 45.47 -1.49
CA PRO A 184 24.23 45.40 -1.79
C PRO A 184 25.04 46.25 -0.79
N PRO A 185 26.34 45.93 -0.62
CA PRO A 185 27.25 46.62 0.29
C PRO A 185 27.53 48.08 -0.09
#